data_AF-A3MX68-F1
#
_entry.id   AF-A3MX68-F1
#
_cell.length_a   1.000
_cell.length_b   1.000
_cell.length_c   1.000
_cell.angle_alpha   90.00
_cell.angle_beta   90.00
_cell.angle_gamma   90.00
#
_symmetry.space_group_name_H-M   'P 1'
#
loop_
_entity.id
_entity.type
_entity.pdbx_description
1 polymer ?
#
loop_
_entity_poly.entity_id
_entity_poly.type
_entity_poly.pdbx_seq_one_letter_code
_entity_poly.pdbx_strand_id
1 'polypeptide(L)'
;MIYPAVLAFLLAYNNSLVLLGPTAWGSGAGPRRSFAIALAGQMLGMATSNLQPLKIGTAEFFYISALYVALTAAKISLPVAVVTYAIHRPSLDAALFWLLSPAVALSAYAYEAVGGRYTTLLTLFAVMYAFGYNNLALFAENYALTAVAAAAGTYLGLSYSRWVLDLAALRSKVANSVNLAAATAAALGTALGIPISFTLVAYSALLVTSLRHRIRVIKVEKFVKAYLSIAVAVVAAAIFPALRQLLQLQAPQAT
;
A
#
# COMPACT_ATOMS: atom_id res chain seq x y z
N MET A 1 21.05 -5.84 -5.91
CA MET A 1 20.23 -5.93 -7.15
C MET A 1 19.23 -4.78 -7.18
N ILE A 2 18.81 -4.29 -8.36
CA ILE A 2 17.94 -3.12 -8.48
C ILE A 2 16.44 -3.45 -8.34
N TYR A 3 16.05 -4.72 -8.50
CA TYR A 3 14.64 -5.13 -8.55
C TYR A 3 13.80 -4.78 -7.31
N PRO A 4 14.27 -5.03 -6.06
CA PRO A 4 13.51 -4.64 -4.88
C PRO A 4 13.25 -3.12 -4.82
N ALA A 5 14.22 -2.31 -5.25
CA ALA A 5 14.08 -0.87 -5.28
C ALA A 5 13.04 -0.40 -6.32
N VAL A 6 12.98 -1.03 -7.50
CA VAL A 6 11.92 -0.73 -8.49
C VAL A 6 10.54 -1.08 -7.91
N LEU A 7 10.40 -2.24 -7.25
CA LEU A 7 9.14 -2.62 -6.61
C LEU A 7 8.78 -1.68 -5.45
N ALA A 8 9.76 -1.24 -4.65
CA ALA A 8 9.57 -0.25 -3.59
C ALA A 8 9.10 1.09 -4.13
N PHE A 9 9.66 1.54 -5.27
CA PHE A 9 9.21 2.74 -5.97
C PHE A 9 7.74 2.62 -6.39
N LEU A 10 7.36 1.54 -7.06
CA LEU A 10 5.97 1.31 -7.50
C LEU A 10 4.99 1.24 -6.33
N LEU A 11 5.42 0.58 -5.24
CA LEU A 11 4.65 0.48 -4.01
C LEU A 11 4.46 1.85 -3.34
N ALA A 12 5.52 2.64 -3.19
CA ALA A 12 5.44 3.99 -2.62
C ALA A 12 4.59 4.92 -3.48
N TYR A 13 4.74 4.84 -4.82
CA TYR A 13 3.93 5.57 -5.79
C TYR A 13 2.44 5.28 -5.62
N ASN A 14 2.04 4.00 -5.66
CA ASN A 14 0.62 3.61 -5.56
C ASN A 14 0.00 3.99 -4.21
N ASN A 15 0.70 3.76 -3.10
CA ASN A 15 0.17 4.11 -1.78
C ASN A 15 0.05 5.62 -1.59
N SER A 16 0.97 6.40 -2.18
CA SER A 16 0.92 7.87 -2.10
C SER A 16 -0.26 8.47 -2.86
N LEU A 17 -0.73 7.83 -3.94
CA LEU A 17 -1.96 8.24 -4.62
C LEU A 17 -3.19 8.20 -3.70
N VAL A 18 -3.22 7.25 -2.76
CA VAL A 18 -4.39 6.95 -1.93
C VAL A 18 -4.29 7.61 -0.55
N LEU A 19 -3.16 7.45 0.13
CA LEU A 19 -2.99 7.86 1.53
C LEU A 19 -2.55 9.33 1.69
N LEU A 20 -1.71 9.81 0.78
CA LEU A 20 -1.10 11.14 0.88
C LEU A 20 -2.02 12.23 0.35
N GLY A 21 -2.76 11.95 -0.72
CA GLY A 21 -3.65 12.90 -1.39
C GLY A 21 -4.64 13.60 -0.45
N PRO A 22 -5.43 12.87 0.36
CA PRO A 22 -6.40 13.48 1.28
C PRO A 22 -5.76 14.47 2.26
N THR A 23 -4.60 14.12 2.81
CA THR A 23 -3.88 14.99 3.76
C THR A 23 -3.26 16.20 3.06
N ALA A 24 -2.58 15.98 1.94
CA ALA A 24 -1.86 17.03 1.21
C ALA A 24 -2.77 18.10 0.62
N TRP A 25 -3.92 17.70 0.07
CA TRP A 25 -4.77 18.58 -0.72
C TRP A 25 -6.12 18.88 -0.05
N GLY A 26 -6.65 17.98 0.77
CA GLY A 26 -7.98 18.13 1.39
C GLY A 26 -7.97 18.72 2.81
N SER A 27 -6.89 18.52 3.58
CA SER A 27 -6.87 18.88 5.01
C SER A 27 -6.33 20.28 5.34
N GLY A 28 -5.74 20.97 4.35
CA GLY A 28 -5.03 22.23 4.52
C GLY A 28 -3.57 22.12 5.01
N ALA A 29 -3.04 20.90 5.23
CA ALA A 29 -1.64 20.69 5.61
C ALA A 29 -0.63 21.09 4.52
N GLY A 30 -1.05 21.01 3.25
CA GLY A 30 -0.25 21.34 2.08
C GLY A 30 0.70 20.22 1.64
N PRO A 31 1.06 20.17 0.35
CA PRO A 31 1.81 19.06 -0.24
C PRO A 31 3.23 18.95 0.29
N ARG A 32 3.95 20.07 0.47
CA ARG A 32 5.36 20.05 0.93
C ARG A 32 5.51 19.47 2.34
N ARG A 33 4.66 19.91 3.28
CA ARG A 33 4.67 19.41 4.66
C ARG A 33 4.25 17.94 4.71
N SER A 34 3.21 17.59 3.96
CA SER A 34 2.73 16.20 3.90
C SER A 34 3.78 15.26 3.32
N PHE A 35 4.51 15.68 2.27
CA PHE A 35 5.64 14.91 1.72
C PHE A 35 6.73 14.67 2.77
N ALA A 36 7.21 15.73 3.42
CA ALA A 36 8.28 15.62 4.41
C ALA A 36 7.90 14.69 5.57
N ILE A 37 6.69 14.84 6.11
CA ILE A 37 6.19 14.01 7.20
C ILE A 37 6.00 12.56 6.76
N ALA A 38 5.46 12.33 5.56
CA ALA A 38 5.29 10.99 5.03
C ALA A 38 6.62 10.29 4.78
N LEU A 39 7.61 10.99 4.21
CA LEU A 39 8.92 10.43 3.98
C LEU A 39 9.62 10.11 5.31
N ALA A 40 9.58 11.02 6.28
CA ALA A 40 10.13 10.78 7.62
C ALA A 40 9.50 9.54 8.27
N GLY A 41 8.17 9.42 8.23
CA GLY A 41 7.45 8.25 8.73
C GLY A 41 7.89 6.97 8.02
N GLN A 42 7.85 6.95 6.69
CA GLN A 42 8.25 5.78 5.88
C GLN A 42 9.68 5.34 6.17
N MET A 43 10.62 6.27 6.25
CA MET A 43 12.03 5.96 6.50
C MET A 43 12.25 5.43 7.91
N LEU A 44 11.63 6.05 8.92
CA LEU A 44 11.71 5.57 10.30
C LEU A 44 11.07 4.18 10.45
N GLY A 45 9.90 3.97 9.83
CA GLY A 45 9.23 2.67 9.82
C GLY A 45 10.08 1.59 9.19
N MET A 46 10.65 1.86 8.00
CA MET A 46 11.55 0.93 7.32
C MET A 46 12.79 0.61 8.15
N ALA A 47 13.42 1.62 8.76
CA ALA A 47 14.64 1.45 9.55
C ALA A 47 14.43 0.74 10.90
N THR A 48 13.22 0.79 11.45
CA THR A 48 12.87 0.14 12.73
C THR A 48 12.11 -1.18 12.55
N SER A 49 11.89 -1.60 11.31
CA SER A 49 11.18 -2.83 11.01
C SER A 49 11.98 -4.07 11.41
N ASN A 50 11.29 -5.03 12.01
CA ASN A 50 11.85 -6.36 12.28
C ASN A 50 11.52 -7.36 11.16
N LEU A 51 10.88 -6.91 10.07
CA LEU A 51 10.59 -7.77 8.93
C LEU A 51 11.88 -8.08 8.16
N GLN A 52 12.06 -9.34 7.81
CA GLN A 52 13.16 -9.74 6.93
C GLN A 52 12.86 -9.30 5.49
N PRO A 53 13.80 -8.61 4.81
CA PRO A 53 13.66 -8.28 3.40
C PRO A 53 13.49 -9.53 2.52
N LEU A 54 12.67 -9.42 1.48
CA LEU A 54 12.43 -10.47 0.51
C LEU A 54 13.50 -10.46 -0.59
N LYS A 55 14.02 -11.63 -0.92
CA LYS A 55 14.98 -11.82 -2.00
C LYS A 55 14.31 -11.92 -3.35
N ILE A 56 14.27 -10.81 -4.07
CA ILE A 56 13.59 -10.73 -5.37
C ILE A 56 14.51 -11.15 -6.50
N GLY A 57 14.26 -12.34 -7.04
CA GLY A 57 14.91 -12.84 -8.26
C GLY A 57 14.34 -12.22 -9.55
N THR A 58 15.02 -12.52 -10.66
CA THR A 58 14.66 -12.01 -11.99
C THR A 58 13.29 -12.47 -12.45
N ALA A 59 12.95 -13.75 -12.23
CA ALA A 59 11.66 -14.31 -12.63
C ALA A 59 10.50 -13.69 -11.84
N GLU A 60 10.69 -13.53 -10.52
CA GLU A 60 9.74 -12.86 -9.63
C GLU A 60 9.52 -11.41 -10.09
N PHE A 61 10.60 -10.69 -10.38
CA PHE A 61 10.53 -9.29 -10.83
C PHE A 61 9.75 -9.16 -12.15
N PHE A 62 10.06 -9.96 -13.17
CA PHE A 62 9.35 -9.89 -14.45
C PHE A 62 7.88 -10.26 -14.32
N TYR A 63 7.57 -11.28 -13.52
CA TYR A 63 6.20 -11.69 -13.27
C TYR A 63 5.38 -10.59 -12.57
N ILE A 64 5.90 -10.03 -11.48
CA ILE A 64 5.25 -8.93 -10.76
C ILE A 64 5.12 -7.69 -11.65
N SER A 65 6.14 -7.38 -12.46
CA SER A 65 6.10 -6.24 -13.38
C SER A 65 5.06 -6.42 -14.50
N ALA A 66 4.95 -7.63 -15.07
CA ALA A 66 3.94 -7.95 -16.06
C ALA A 66 2.52 -7.84 -15.48
N LEU A 67 2.31 -8.39 -14.28
CA LEU A 67 1.05 -8.23 -13.54
C LEU A 67 0.74 -6.76 -13.26
N TYR A 68 1.74 -5.98 -12.87
CA TYR A 68 1.58 -4.55 -12.59
C TYR A 68 1.11 -3.81 -13.85
N VAL A 69 1.74 -4.05 -14.99
CA VAL A 69 1.38 -3.42 -16.27
C VAL A 69 -0.03 -3.87 -16.70
N ALA A 70 -0.33 -5.17 -16.65
CA ALA A 70 -1.63 -5.71 -17.05
C ALA A 70 -2.78 -5.16 -16.19
N LEU A 71 -2.61 -5.14 -14.86
CA LEU A 71 -3.62 -4.59 -13.96
C LEU A 71 -3.73 -3.07 -14.11
N THR A 72 -2.62 -2.35 -14.29
CA THR A 72 -2.64 -0.91 -14.54
C THR A 72 -3.41 -0.58 -15.83
N ALA A 73 -3.24 -1.37 -16.89
CA ALA A 73 -4.01 -1.23 -18.13
C ALA A 73 -5.52 -1.45 -17.90
N ALA A 74 -5.88 -2.38 -17.01
CA ALA A 74 -7.26 -2.59 -16.55
C ALA A 74 -7.73 -1.55 -15.52
N LYS A 75 -6.91 -0.55 -15.18
CA LYS A 75 -7.17 0.46 -14.13
C LYS A 75 -7.39 -0.16 -12.74
N ILE A 76 -6.70 -1.26 -12.46
CA ILE A 76 -6.65 -1.95 -11.16
C ILE A 76 -5.25 -1.77 -10.59
N SER A 77 -5.14 -1.36 -9.32
CA SER A 77 -3.83 -1.22 -8.67
C SER A 77 -3.37 -2.58 -8.15
N LEU A 78 -2.16 -3.01 -8.51
CA LEU A 78 -1.56 -4.22 -7.96
C LEU A 78 -1.08 -3.95 -6.51
N PRO A 79 -1.51 -4.73 -5.51
CA PRO A 79 -0.97 -4.65 -4.16
C PRO A 79 0.41 -5.33 -4.13
N VAL A 80 1.45 -4.60 -4.54
CA VAL A 80 2.83 -5.12 -4.73
C VAL A 80 3.32 -5.88 -3.49
N ALA A 81 3.18 -5.33 -2.28
CA ALA A 81 3.60 -6.01 -1.06
C ALA A 81 2.88 -7.36 -0.84
N VAL A 82 1.59 -7.45 -1.17
CA VAL A 82 0.78 -8.66 -1.01
C VAL A 82 1.20 -9.73 -2.00
N VAL A 83 1.28 -9.41 -3.30
CA VAL A 83 1.67 -10.38 -4.31
C VAL A 83 3.11 -10.85 -4.10
N THR A 84 4.03 -9.94 -3.78
CA THR A 84 5.43 -10.30 -3.54
C THR A 84 5.55 -11.17 -2.31
N TYR A 85 4.88 -10.84 -1.21
CA TYR A 85 4.89 -11.67 -0.01
C TYR A 85 4.27 -13.05 -0.28
N ALA A 86 3.11 -13.11 -0.93
CA ALA A 86 2.41 -14.37 -1.23
C ALA A 86 3.24 -15.32 -2.10
N ILE A 87 4.03 -14.79 -3.03
CA ILE A 87 4.97 -15.58 -3.84
C ILE A 87 6.06 -16.25 -2.98
N HIS A 88 6.55 -15.56 -1.94
CA HIS A 88 7.66 -16.05 -1.11
C HIS A 88 7.18 -16.85 0.10
N ARG A 89 6.01 -16.52 0.64
CA ARG A 89 5.44 -17.09 1.86
C ARG A 89 3.94 -17.35 1.65
N PRO A 90 3.58 -18.33 0.79
CA PRO A 90 2.18 -18.67 0.57
C PRO A 90 1.56 -19.18 1.86
N SER A 91 0.52 -18.51 2.34
CA SER A 91 -0.19 -18.87 3.57
C SER A 91 -1.69 -18.60 3.41
N LEU A 92 -2.50 -19.57 3.83
CA LEU A 92 -3.95 -19.42 3.88
C LEU A 92 -4.35 -18.32 4.88
N ASP A 93 -3.66 -18.25 6.02
CA ASP A 93 -3.91 -17.23 7.05
C ASP A 93 -3.65 -15.83 6.49
N ALA A 94 -2.60 -15.66 5.69
CA ALA A 94 -2.32 -14.40 5.00
C ALA A 94 -3.41 -14.05 3.97
N ALA A 95 -3.85 -15.02 3.18
CA ALA A 95 -4.93 -14.81 2.22
C ALA A 95 -6.25 -14.41 2.92
N LEU A 96 -6.63 -15.12 3.99
CA LEU A 96 -7.81 -14.80 4.79
C LEU A 96 -7.68 -13.41 5.41
N PHE A 97 -6.52 -13.08 5.98
CA PHE A 97 -6.28 -11.78 6.57
C PHE A 97 -6.45 -10.65 5.55
N TRP A 98 -5.95 -10.79 4.33
CA TRP A 98 -6.14 -9.77 3.28
C TRP A 98 -7.59 -9.65 2.83
N LEU A 99 -8.28 -10.76 2.64
CA LEU A 99 -9.69 -10.79 2.23
C LEU A 99 -10.63 -10.26 3.33
N LEU A 100 -10.26 -10.40 4.60
CA LEU A 100 -10.99 -9.90 5.76
C LEU A 100 -10.54 -8.50 6.22
N SER A 101 -9.45 -7.96 5.67
CA SER A 101 -8.95 -6.62 6.01
C SER A 101 -9.97 -5.47 5.89
N PRO A 102 -11.01 -5.53 5.02
CA PRO A 102 -12.08 -4.53 5.05
C PRO A 102 -12.83 -4.44 6.39
N ALA A 103 -12.89 -5.52 7.19
CA ALA A 103 -13.53 -5.49 8.50
C ALA A 103 -12.82 -4.54 9.47
N VAL A 104 -11.47 -4.45 9.39
CA VAL A 104 -10.68 -3.52 10.22
C VAL A 104 -11.01 -2.07 9.88
N ALA A 105 -11.46 -1.79 8.66
CA ALA A 105 -11.85 -0.46 8.23
C ALA A 105 -13.08 0.09 8.96
N LEU A 106 -13.87 -0.76 9.64
CA LEU A 106 -14.94 -0.33 10.54
C LEU A 106 -14.41 0.49 11.73
N SER A 107 -13.14 0.31 12.13
CA SER A 107 -12.50 1.13 13.16
C SER A 107 -12.48 2.62 12.80
N ALA A 108 -12.56 2.97 11.51
CA ALA A 108 -12.69 4.36 11.06
C ALA A 108 -13.90 5.06 11.71
N TYR A 109 -15.01 4.34 11.96
CA TYR A 109 -16.16 4.91 12.67
C TYR A 109 -15.82 5.39 14.08
N ALA A 110 -15.05 4.59 14.82
CA ALA A 110 -14.63 4.92 16.17
C ALA A 110 -13.66 6.11 16.15
N TYR A 111 -12.69 6.11 15.24
CA TYR A 111 -11.70 7.18 15.13
C TYR A 111 -12.30 8.52 14.68
N GLU A 112 -13.38 8.50 13.90
CA GLU A 112 -14.12 9.74 13.63
C GLU A 112 -14.68 10.38 14.91
N ALA A 113 -15.05 9.63 15.95
CA ALA A 113 -15.54 10.26 17.17
C ALA A 113 -14.45 11.07 17.91
N VAL A 114 -13.18 10.75 17.65
CA VAL A 114 -12.00 11.23 18.41
C VAL A 114 -11.21 12.31 17.65
N GLY A 115 -11.42 12.47 16.34
CA GLY A 115 -10.56 13.30 15.48
C GLY A 115 -10.81 14.82 15.52
N GLY A 116 -9.81 15.59 15.98
CA GLY A 116 -9.72 17.06 15.84
C GLY A 116 -8.94 17.52 14.60
N ARG A 117 -8.99 18.82 14.29
CA ARG A 117 -8.31 19.43 13.11
C ARG A 117 -6.77 19.41 13.20
N TYR A 118 -6.22 19.35 14.40
CA TYR A 118 -4.77 19.50 14.66
C TYR A 118 -3.96 18.19 14.55
N THR A 119 -4.59 17.04 14.32
CA THR A 119 -3.92 15.73 14.35
C THR A 119 -3.56 15.20 12.95
N THR A 120 -3.79 15.95 11.87
CA THR A 120 -3.65 15.40 10.51
C THR A 120 -2.23 14.97 10.16
N LEU A 121 -1.23 15.81 10.45
CA LEU A 121 0.16 15.43 10.22
C LEU A 121 0.60 14.27 11.11
N LEU A 122 0.09 14.18 12.34
CA LEU A 122 0.39 13.08 13.26
C LEU A 122 -0.17 11.75 12.76
N THR A 123 -1.44 11.73 12.33
CA THR A 123 -2.04 10.51 11.77
C THR A 123 -1.41 10.13 10.43
N LEU A 124 -1.04 11.12 9.60
CA LEU A 124 -0.25 10.87 8.38
C LEU A 124 1.10 10.24 8.73
N PHE A 125 1.81 10.78 9.72
CA PHE A 125 3.07 10.20 10.17
C PHE A 125 2.87 8.75 10.63
N ALA A 126 1.85 8.49 11.46
CA ALA A 126 1.56 7.15 11.98
C ALA A 126 1.27 6.14 10.86
N VAL A 127 0.43 6.48 9.88
CA VAL A 127 0.13 5.56 8.77
C VAL A 127 1.33 5.37 7.85
N MET A 128 2.15 6.40 7.65
CA MET A 128 3.35 6.33 6.80
C MET A 128 4.48 5.57 7.48
N TYR A 129 4.61 5.71 8.81
CA TYR A 129 5.44 4.84 9.64
C TYR A 129 5.01 3.38 9.52
N ALA A 130 3.72 3.10 9.69
CA ALA A 130 3.20 1.75 9.55
C ALA A 130 3.42 1.19 8.14
N PHE A 131 3.28 2.01 7.09
CA PHE A 131 3.59 1.63 5.72
C PHE A 131 5.08 1.34 5.51
N GLY A 132 5.96 2.17 6.07
CA GLY A 132 7.40 1.94 6.10
C GLY A 132 7.75 0.60 6.74
N TYR A 133 7.20 0.36 7.93
CA TYR A 133 7.46 -0.80 8.75
C TYR A 133 6.94 -2.10 8.14
N ASN A 134 5.67 -2.11 7.70
CA ASN A 134 4.95 -3.31 7.30
C ASN A 134 5.16 -3.68 5.83
N ASN A 135 5.41 -2.69 4.95
CA ASN A 135 5.46 -2.90 3.50
C ASN A 135 6.81 -2.54 2.89
N LEU A 136 7.34 -1.34 3.10
CA LEU A 136 8.60 -0.92 2.45
C LEU A 136 9.79 -1.75 2.94
N ALA A 137 9.82 -2.12 4.23
CA ALA A 137 10.86 -2.96 4.80
C ALA A 137 11.04 -4.30 4.06
N LEU A 138 9.98 -4.85 3.44
CA LEU A 138 10.07 -6.07 2.64
C LEU A 138 11.02 -5.95 1.44
N PHE A 139 11.30 -4.72 1.00
CA PHE A 139 12.15 -4.45 -0.17
C PHE A 139 13.52 -3.85 0.23
N ALA A 140 13.80 -3.72 1.52
CA ALA A 140 14.95 -3.02 2.07
C ALA A 140 16.24 -3.86 2.11
N GLU A 141 16.54 -4.63 1.05
CA GLU A 141 17.84 -5.31 0.93
C GLU A 141 19.00 -4.32 0.87
N ASN A 142 18.77 -3.18 0.22
CA ASN A 142 19.67 -2.03 0.21
C ASN A 142 18.87 -0.82 0.71
N TYR A 143 19.09 -0.45 1.97
CA TYR A 143 18.37 0.66 2.62
C TYR A 143 18.49 1.98 1.86
N ALA A 144 19.70 2.33 1.39
CA ALA A 144 19.93 3.58 0.69
C ALA A 144 19.15 3.63 -0.64
N LEU A 145 19.24 2.56 -1.43
CA LEU A 145 18.53 2.49 -2.71
C LEU A 145 17.01 2.45 -2.53
N THR A 146 16.53 1.74 -1.50
CA THR A 146 15.10 1.67 -1.16
C THR A 146 14.58 3.02 -0.66
N ALA A 147 15.38 3.76 0.11
CA ALA A 147 15.05 5.11 0.55
C ALA A 147 14.90 6.07 -0.63
N VAL A 148 15.84 6.03 -1.58
CA VAL A 148 15.76 6.84 -2.82
C VAL A 148 14.51 6.47 -3.63
N ALA A 149 14.25 5.18 -3.81
CA ALA A 149 13.07 4.69 -4.51
C ALA A 149 11.76 5.12 -3.83
N ALA A 150 11.68 5.01 -2.50
CA ALA A 150 10.53 5.44 -1.72
C ALA A 150 10.32 6.96 -1.79
N ALA A 151 11.40 7.75 -1.72
CA ALA A 151 11.33 9.22 -1.87
C ALA A 151 10.81 9.62 -3.25
N ALA A 152 11.36 9.04 -4.32
CA ALA A 152 10.95 9.31 -5.70
C ALA A 152 9.49 8.86 -5.95
N GLY A 153 9.14 7.65 -5.52
CA GLY A 153 7.78 7.12 -5.64
C GLY A 153 6.77 7.97 -4.87
N THR A 154 7.11 8.37 -3.65
CA THR A 154 6.27 9.25 -2.83
C THR A 154 6.07 10.62 -3.47
N TYR A 155 7.14 11.22 -4.01
CA TYR A 155 7.07 12.52 -4.66
C TYR A 155 6.17 12.50 -5.90
N LEU A 156 6.37 11.51 -6.78
CA LEU A 156 5.55 11.34 -7.98
C LEU A 156 4.11 11.00 -7.61
N GLY A 157 3.89 10.05 -6.72
CA GLY A 157 2.55 9.67 -6.27
C GLY A 157 1.80 10.85 -5.65
N LEU A 158 2.46 11.67 -4.82
CA LEU A 158 1.87 12.90 -4.30
C LEU A 158 1.51 13.89 -5.43
N SER A 159 2.41 14.08 -6.40
CA SER A 159 2.20 15.02 -7.51
C SER A 159 1.01 14.60 -8.41
N TYR A 160 0.83 13.30 -8.63
CA TYR A 160 -0.30 12.76 -9.39
C TYR A 160 -1.57 12.61 -8.58
N SER A 161 -1.46 12.46 -7.25
CA SER A 161 -2.64 12.30 -6.39
C SER A 161 -3.65 13.41 -6.62
N ARG A 162 -3.20 14.65 -6.86
CA ARG A 162 -4.06 15.82 -7.15
C ARG A 162 -5.09 15.62 -8.26
N TRP A 163 -4.78 14.76 -9.23
CA TRP A 163 -5.63 14.45 -10.38
C TRP A 163 -6.48 13.19 -10.18
N VAL A 164 -6.05 12.30 -9.27
CA VAL A 164 -6.78 11.09 -8.87
C VAL A 164 -7.80 11.38 -7.74
N LEU A 165 -7.74 12.60 -7.18
CA LEU A 165 -8.60 13.18 -6.15
C LEU A 165 -10.08 13.37 -6.59
N ASP A 166 -10.75 12.29 -6.97
CA ASP A 166 -12.13 12.05 -6.49
C ASP A 166 -12.09 11.77 -4.95
N LEU A 167 -11.22 12.44 -4.21
CA LEU A 167 -10.94 12.29 -2.76
C LEU A 167 -10.64 13.66 -2.12
N ALA A 168 -10.54 14.75 -2.91
CA ALA A 168 -10.25 16.11 -2.45
C ALA A 168 -11.33 16.70 -1.52
N ALA A 169 -12.49 16.07 -1.44
CA ALA A 169 -13.59 16.52 -0.59
C ALA A 169 -13.53 15.98 0.86
N LEU A 170 -12.47 15.24 1.21
CA LEU A 170 -12.36 14.65 2.55
C LEU A 170 -11.92 15.70 3.55
N ARG A 171 -12.85 16.10 4.42
CA ARG A 171 -12.58 16.90 5.62
C ARG A 171 -11.44 16.23 6.41
N SER A 172 -10.60 17.03 7.08
CA SER A 172 -9.45 16.54 7.86
C SER A 172 -9.82 15.40 8.82
N LYS A 173 -11.02 15.43 9.38
CA LYS A 173 -11.58 14.39 10.25
C LYS A 173 -11.65 13.01 9.58
N VAL A 174 -12.09 12.94 8.33
CA VAL A 174 -12.20 11.69 7.57
C VAL A 174 -10.82 11.21 7.12
N ALA A 175 -9.93 12.12 6.73
CA ALA A 175 -8.54 11.76 6.42
C ALA A 175 -7.85 11.12 7.65
N ASN A 176 -8.06 11.69 8.84
CA ASN A 176 -7.50 11.17 10.09
C ASN A 176 -8.04 9.77 10.43
N SER A 177 -9.35 9.54 10.30
CA SER A 177 -9.94 8.23 10.58
C SER A 177 -9.45 7.16 9.60
N VAL A 178 -9.28 7.51 8.31
CA VAL A 178 -8.74 6.59 7.30
C VAL A 178 -7.29 6.26 7.60
N ASN A 179 -6.46 7.25 7.93
CA ASN A 179 -5.07 7.04 8.32
C ASN A 179 -4.96 6.11 9.53
N LEU A 180 -5.76 6.36 10.58
CA LEU A 180 -5.76 5.55 11.80
C LEU A 180 -6.28 4.12 11.57
N ALA A 181 -7.32 3.95 10.76
CA ALA A 181 -7.81 2.62 10.39
C ALA A 181 -6.75 1.83 9.62
N ALA A 182 -6.06 2.47 8.66
CA ALA A 182 -4.96 1.85 7.92
C ALA A 182 -3.76 1.53 8.83
N ALA A 183 -3.40 2.43 9.74
CA ALA A 183 -2.35 2.18 10.74
C ALA A 183 -2.73 1.02 11.68
N THR A 184 -3.99 0.92 12.08
CA THR A 184 -4.50 -0.20 12.91
C THR A 184 -4.41 -1.52 12.17
N ALA A 185 -4.85 -1.56 10.90
CA ALA A 185 -4.71 -2.76 10.08
C ALA A 185 -3.25 -3.16 9.90
N ALA A 186 -2.35 -2.20 9.68
CA ALA A 186 -0.92 -2.46 9.57
C ALA A 186 -0.31 -2.96 10.88
N ALA A 187 -0.78 -2.48 12.04
CA ALA A 187 -0.36 -2.98 13.34
C ALA A 187 -0.78 -4.44 13.54
N LEU A 188 -2.03 -4.79 13.17
CA LEU A 188 -2.50 -6.18 13.18
C LEU A 188 -1.69 -7.07 12.23
N GLY A 189 -1.46 -6.60 11.01
CA GLY A 189 -0.63 -7.32 10.03
C GLY A 189 0.80 -7.51 10.53
N THR A 190 1.38 -6.48 11.15
CA THR A 190 2.71 -6.55 11.75
C THR A 190 2.79 -7.57 12.88
N ALA A 191 1.79 -7.62 13.76
CA ALA A 191 1.71 -8.61 14.83
C ALA A 191 1.65 -10.06 14.28
N LEU A 192 1.07 -10.25 13.10
CA LEU A 192 0.99 -11.54 12.41
C LEU A 192 2.15 -11.79 11.43
N GLY A 193 3.07 -10.84 11.26
CA GLY A 193 4.13 -10.93 10.24
C GLY A 193 3.63 -10.95 8.80
N ILE A 194 2.46 -10.35 8.54
CA ILE A 194 1.77 -10.30 7.24
C ILE A 194 1.65 -8.84 6.78
N PRO A 195 2.12 -8.46 5.57
CA PRO A 195 1.93 -7.12 5.07
C PRO A 195 0.46 -6.83 4.76
N ILE A 196 0.03 -5.57 4.73
CA ILE A 196 -1.33 -5.21 4.34
C ILE A 196 -1.40 -4.52 2.97
N SER A 197 -2.59 -4.54 2.38
CA SER A 197 -2.94 -3.62 1.29
C SER A 197 -3.51 -2.33 1.87
N PHE A 198 -2.67 -1.31 2.03
CA PHE A 198 -3.12 0.02 2.46
C PHE A 198 -4.16 0.61 1.51
N THR A 199 -4.06 0.35 0.21
CA THR A 199 -5.08 0.75 -0.78
C THR A 199 -6.45 0.16 -0.47
N LEU A 200 -6.54 -1.14 -0.19
CA LEU A 200 -7.81 -1.79 0.14
C LEU A 200 -8.37 -1.24 1.45
N VAL A 201 -7.55 -1.16 2.49
CA VAL A 201 -8.01 -0.66 3.80
C VAL A 201 -8.46 0.79 3.70
N ALA A 202 -7.71 1.64 3.00
CA ALA A 202 -8.07 3.04 2.81
C ALA A 202 -9.39 3.18 2.05
N TYR A 203 -9.58 2.47 0.92
CA TYR A 203 -10.85 2.52 0.20
C TYR A 203 -12.03 1.93 1.00
N SER A 204 -11.78 0.91 1.82
CA SER A 204 -12.79 0.35 2.71
C SER A 204 -13.19 1.36 3.80
N ALA A 205 -12.22 2.04 4.41
CA ALA A 205 -12.46 3.04 5.45
C ALA A 205 -13.17 4.26 4.86
N LEU A 206 -12.78 4.66 3.66
CA LEU A 206 -13.46 5.68 2.89
C LEU A 206 -14.92 5.30 2.63
N LEU A 207 -15.19 4.10 2.10
CA LEU A 207 -16.55 3.63 1.87
C LEU A 207 -17.39 3.69 3.15
N VAL A 208 -16.87 3.18 4.25
CA VAL A 208 -17.47 3.24 5.59
C VAL A 208 -17.83 4.68 6.02
N THR A 209 -16.87 5.59 5.94
CA THR A 209 -17.07 7.01 6.33
C THR A 209 -18.05 7.72 5.39
N SER A 210 -18.10 7.34 4.11
CA SER A 210 -19.00 7.92 3.13
C SER A 210 -20.48 7.62 3.37
N LEU A 211 -20.78 6.40 3.84
CA LEU A 211 -22.13 5.98 4.19
C LEU A 211 -22.70 6.83 5.34
N ARG A 212 -21.84 7.27 6.26
CA ARG A 212 -22.24 8.11 7.41
C ARG A 212 -22.51 9.56 7.01
N HIS A 213 -21.59 10.17 6.26
CA HIS A 213 -21.62 11.60 5.95
C HIS A 213 -22.32 11.91 4.62
N ARG A 214 -22.94 10.90 3.98
CA ARG A 214 -23.53 10.98 2.63
C ARG A 214 -22.57 11.59 1.61
N ILE A 215 -21.28 11.30 1.76
CA ILE A 215 -20.24 11.80 0.86
C ILE A 215 -20.36 11.01 -0.45
N ARG A 216 -20.93 11.64 -1.50
CA ARG A 216 -21.12 11.06 -2.85
C ARG A 216 -19.83 10.65 -3.58
N VAL A 217 -18.69 10.82 -2.95
CA VAL A 217 -17.39 10.92 -3.61
C VAL A 217 -16.73 9.56 -3.84
N ILE A 218 -17.09 8.53 -3.05
CA ILE A 218 -16.50 7.20 -3.21
C ILE A 218 -17.34 6.35 -4.15
N LYS A 219 -16.84 6.17 -5.37
CA LYS A 219 -17.31 5.14 -6.29
C LYS A 219 -17.03 3.78 -5.65
N VAL A 220 -18.09 3.03 -5.32
CA VAL A 220 -18.01 1.62 -4.86
C VAL A 220 -17.08 0.80 -5.77
N GLU A 221 -17.02 1.15 -7.05
CA GLU A 221 -16.07 0.66 -8.04
C GLU A 221 -14.61 0.65 -7.55
N LYS A 222 -14.12 1.71 -6.87
CA LYS A 222 -12.72 1.77 -6.38
C LYS A 222 -12.47 0.73 -5.29
N PHE A 223 -13.43 0.51 -4.40
CA PHE A 223 -13.37 -0.56 -3.40
C PHE A 223 -13.38 -1.93 -4.08
N VAL A 224 -14.32 -2.18 -5.00
CA VAL A 224 -14.43 -3.46 -5.72
C VAL A 224 -13.14 -3.76 -6.47
N LYS A 225 -12.57 -2.79 -7.19
CA LYS A 225 -11.28 -2.95 -7.88
C LYS A 225 -10.14 -3.26 -6.92
N ALA A 226 -10.08 -2.59 -5.77
CA ALA A 226 -9.07 -2.86 -4.75
C ALA A 226 -9.24 -4.26 -4.15
N TYR A 227 -10.48 -4.71 -3.91
CA TYR A 227 -10.76 -6.05 -3.41
C TYR A 227 -10.40 -7.14 -4.44
N LEU A 228 -10.83 -6.96 -5.69
CA LEU A 228 -10.46 -7.83 -6.81
C LEU A 228 -8.95 -7.90 -6.99
N SER A 229 -8.22 -6.80 -6.79
CA SER A 229 -6.75 -6.81 -6.87
C SER A 229 -6.10 -7.74 -5.85
N ILE A 230 -6.70 -7.93 -4.67
CA ILE A 230 -6.22 -8.88 -3.66
C ILE A 230 -6.50 -10.31 -4.11
N ALA A 231 -7.72 -10.59 -4.58
CA ALA A 231 -8.05 -11.91 -5.12
C ALA A 231 -7.11 -12.30 -6.27
N VAL A 232 -6.88 -11.37 -7.22
CA VAL A 232 -5.94 -11.57 -8.32
C VAL A 232 -4.52 -11.75 -7.81
N ALA A 233 -4.06 -10.97 -6.82
CA ALA A 233 -2.71 -11.13 -6.26
C ALA A 233 -2.52 -12.51 -5.61
N VAL A 234 -3.51 -13.00 -4.87
CA VAL A 234 -3.47 -14.33 -4.24
C VAL A 234 -3.45 -15.44 -5.29
N VAL A 235 -4.34 -15.36 -6.29
CA VAL A 235 -4.39 -16.34 -7.39
C VAL A 235 -3.10 -16.31 -8.21
N ALA A 236 -2.61 -15.11 -8.55
CA ALA A 236 -1.37 -14.94 -9.29
C ALA A 236 -0.16 -15.50 -8.52
N ALA A 237 -0.10 -15.31 -7.21
CA ALA A 237 0.93 -15.91 -6.38
C ALA A 237 0.84 -17.44 -6.34
N ALA A 238 -0.36 -18.00 -6.27
CA ALA A 238 -0.58 -19.45 -6.26
C ALA A 238 -0.16 -20.13 -7.58
N ILE A 239 -0.29 -19.44 -8.71
CA ILE A 239 0.08 -19.96 -10.03
C ILE A 239 1.58 -19.77 -10.33
N PHE A 240 2.24 -18.82 -9.67
CA PHE A 240 3.64 -18.48 -9.95
C PHE A 240 4.62 -19.67 -9.87
N PRO A 241 4.54 -20.60 -8.90
CA PRO A 241 5.44 -21.76 -8.85
C PRO A 241 5.42 -22.60 -10.15
N ALA A 242 4.24 -22.81 -10.75
CA ALA A 242 4.11 -23.55 -12.00
C ALA A 242 4.72 -22.76 -13.17
N LEU A 243 4.49 -21.44 -13.24
CA LEU A 243 5.08 -20.58 -14.26
C LEU A 243 6.60 -20.48 -14.13
N ARG A 244 7.12 -20.43 -12.90
CA ARG A 244 8.56 -20.36 -12.63
C ARG A 244 9.29 -21.59 -13.18
N GLN A 245 8.72 -22.78 -13.03
CA GLN A 245 9.29 -24.01 -13.60
C GLN A 245 9.39 -23.93 -15.13
N LEU A 246 8.35 -23.42 -15.79
CA LEU A 246 8.33 -23.22 -17.24
C LEU A 246 9.37 -22.19 -17.71
N LEU A 247 9.56 -21.10 -16.94
CA LEU A 247 10.54 -20.06 -17.24
C LEU A 247 11.99 -20.52 -16.99
N GLN A 248 12.20 -21.42 -16.03
CA GLN A 248 13.54 -21.98 -15.75
C GLN A 248 13.95 -23.04 -16.78
N LEU A 249 13.00 -23.80 -17.34
CA LEU A 249 13.28 -24.76 -18.41
C LEU A 249 13.73 -24.10 -19.73
N GLN A 250 13.53 -22.79 -19.88
CA GLN A 250 13.92 -22.03 -21.08
C GLN A 250 15.27 -21.32 -20.96
N ALA A 251 15.89 -21.30 -19.77
CA ALA A 251 17.24 -20.77 -19.63
C ALA A 251 18.26 -21.83 -20.11
N PRO A 252 19.05 -21.58 -21.17
CA PRO A 252 20.12 -22.50 -21.54
C PRO A 252 21.05 -22.63 -20.33
N GLN A 253 21.37 -23.85 -19.94
CA GLN A 253 22.50 -24.09 -19.04
C GLN A 253 23.74 -23.66 -19.80
N ALA A 254 24.20 -22.43 -19.56
CA ALA A 254 25.52 -21.98 -19.99
C ALA A 254 26.54 -22.77 -19.16
N THR A 255 26.98 -23.90 -19.70
CA THR A 255 28.21 -24.60 -19.32
C THR A 255 29.43 -23.81 -19.77
#